data_AF-A0A1G3AEF5-F1
#
_entry.id   AF-A0A1G3AEF5-F1
#
_cell.length_a   1.000
_cell.length_b   1.000
_cell.length_c   1.000
_cell.angle_alpha   90.00
_cell.angle_beta   90.00
_cell.angle_gamma   90.00
#
_symmetry.space_group_name_H-M   'P 1'
#
loop_
_entity.id
_entity.type
_entity.pdbx_description
1 polymer ?
#
loop_
_entity_poly.entity_id
_entity_poly.type
_entity_poly.pdbx_seq_one_letter_code
_entity_poly.pdbx_strand_id
1 'polypeptide(L)'
;MAPAGHIPWFPAQGHTYGLSFWLPFQGTGTYAYEAYSFRSFYLPSFGMGELTPENVAAQKQAYEECRRIAACMLGDYYPLTSYSLQQDHWIAWQFNRPEPGDGVVQAFRRAKCDGPAMTFRLRGLDQSGQYEVTDLDAAAPAKVSGKELMEQGLTVVIKGQPGAAVIVYHRVNGKSGRREGATLADRWACTAMMANEARSAMEKE
;
A
#
# COMPACT_ATOMS: atom_id res chain seq x y z
N MET A 1 26.56 -18.45 -11.36
CA MET A 1 25.16 -18.85 -11.08
C MET A 1 25.13 -19.32 -9.63
N ALA A 2 24.76 -18.43 -8.70
CA ALA A 2 24.63 -18.78 -7.30
C ALA A 2 23.34 -19.59 -7.09
N PRO A 3 23.31 -20.59 -6.20
CA PRO A 3 22.09 -21.36 -5.95
C PRO A 3 21.01 -20.41 -5.43
N ALA A 4 19.76 -20.66 -5.83
CA ALA A 4 18.56 -19.94 -5.41
C ALA A 4 18.28 -20.17 -3.90
N GLY A 5 19.19 -19.70 -3.06
CA GLY A 5 18.96 -19.54 -1.63
C GLY A 5 18.12 -18.29 -1.44
N HIS A 6 16.90 -18.50 -0.94
CA HIS A 6 16.00 -17.50 -0.38
C HIS A 6 16.72 -16.20 -0.01
N ILE A 7 16.76 -15.22 -0.93
CA ILE A 7 17.20 -13.87 -0.55
C ILE A 7 16.11 -13.38 0.40
N PRO A 8 16.43 -13.11 1.66
CA PRO A 8 15.43 -12.61 2.58
C PRO A 8 14.95 -11.26 2.03
N TRP A 9 13.67 -11.11 1.69
CA TRP A 9 13.13 -9.86 1.12
C TRP A 9 13.05 -8.69 2.12
N PHE A 10 13.64 -8.86 3.32
CA PHE A 10 13.76 -7.85 4.39
C PHE A 10 14.47 -6.53 3.99
N PRO A 11 15.47 -6.50 3.07
CA PRO A 11 16.14 -5.27 2.69
C PRO A 11 15.19 -4.24 2.08
N ALA A 12 14.22 -4.67 1.26
CA ALA A 12 13.27 -3.76 0.62
C ALA A 12 12.40 -3.02 1.66
N GLN A 13 11.89 -3.74 2.67
CA GLN A 13 11.12 -3.16 3.76
C GLN A 13 11.96 -2.18 4.59
N GLY A 14 13.22 -2.55 4.88
CA GLY A 14 14.14 -1.69 5.63
C GLY A 14 14.53 -0.42 4.87
N HIS A 15 14.81 -0.53 3.57
CA HIS A 15 15.10 0.61 2.70
C HIS A 15 13.89 1.53 2.58
N THR A 16 12.71 0.98 2.30
CA THR A 16 11.45 1.74 2.23
C THR A 16 11.24 2.53 3.51
N TYR A 17 11.37 1.85 4.65
CA TYR A 17 11.14 2.47 5.95
C TYR A 17 12.07 3.66 6.20
N GLY A 18 13.36 3.54 5.88
CA GLY A 18 14.37 4.57 6.14
C GLY A 18 14.38 5.70 5.11
N LEU A 19 14.19 5.39 3.84
CA LEU A 19 14.26 6.36 2.75
C LEU A 19 13.01 7.24 2.66
N SER A 20 11.83 6.75 3.05
CA SER A 20 10.58 7.51 2.96
C SER A 20 10.53 8.74 3.87
N PHE A 21 11.46 8.87 4.83
CA PHE A 21 11.63 10.10 5.61
C PHE A 21 12.21 11.27 4.80
N TRP A 22 12.97 10.96 3.73
CA TRP A 22 13.83 11.94 3.06
C TRP A 22 13.53 12.05 1.56
N LEU A 23 13.13 10.95 0.94
CA LEU A 23 12.92 10.84 -0.49
C LEU A 23 11.43 10.58 -0.77
N PRO A 24 10.66 11.60 -1.24
CA PRO A 24 9.25 11.42 -1.57
C PRO A 24 9.05 10.52 -2.78
N PHE A 25 10.05 10.43 -3.66
CA PHE A 25 10.03 9.55 -4.83
C PHE A 25 11.21 8.58 -4.77
N GLN A 26 10.88 7.30 -4.62
CA GLN A 26 11.83 6.20 -4.58
C GLN A 26 11.16 4.91 -5.09
N GLY A 27 11.94 3.86 -5.26
CA GLY A 27 11.44 2.56 -5.61
C GLY A 27 12.51 1.65 -6.19
N THR A 28 12.12 0.42 -6.47
CA THR A 28 13.00 -0.60 -7.02
C THR A 28 12.16 -1.72 -7.66
N GLY A 29 12.82 -2.60 -8.41
CA GLY A 29 12.18 -3.71 -9.10
C GLY A 29 12.29 -5.03 -8.34
N THR A 30 11.37 -5.96 -8.60
CA THR A 30 11.42 -7.31 -8.04
C THR A 30 11.17 -8.41 -9.08
N TYR A 31 11.82 -9.56 -8.87
CA TYR A 31 11.57 -10.81 -9.58
C TYR A 31 10.86 -11.84 -8.68
N ALA A 32 10.24 -11.36 -7.59
CA ALA A 32 9.46 -12.17 -6.67
C ALA A 32 7.98 -12.00 -6.94
N TYR A 33 7.25 -13.11 -7.02
CA TYR A 33 5.86 -13.13 -7.46
C TYR A 33 4.89 -13.58 -6.36
N GLU A 34 5.35 -13.73 -5.12
CA GLU A 34 4.50 -13.94 -3.95
C GLU A 34 4.02 -12.60 -3.39
N ALA A 35 2.78 -12.53 -2.90
CA ALA A 35 2.17 -11.29 -2.40
C ALA A 35 2.99 -10.59 -1.30
N TYR A 36 3.52 -11.35 -0.35
CA TYR A 36 4.43 -10.80 0.66
C TYR A 36 5.65 -10.10 0.02
N SER A 37 6.23 -10.76 -0.97
CA SER A 37 7.45 -10.31 -1.64
C SER A 37 7.16 -9.05 -2.46
N PHE A 38 6.23 -9.07 -3.41
CA PHE A 38 6.01 -7.92 -4.29
C PHE A 38 5.41 -6.70 -3.55
N ARG A 39 4.58 -6.90 -2.52
CA ARG A 39 4.03 -5.78 -1.72
C ARG A 39 5.11 -5.06 -0.93
N SER A 40 6.23 -5.72 -0.62
CA SER A 40 7.39 -5.08 0.01
C SER A 40 8.08 -4.04 -0.88
N PHE A 41 7.73 -3.99 -2.18
CA PHE A 41 8.28 -3.07 -3.18
C PHE A 41 7.29 -1.99 -3.60
N TYR A 42 6.10 -1.92 -2.98
CA TYR A 42 5.12 -0.90 -3.29
C TYR A 42 5.58 0.48 -2.84
N LEU A 43 6.15 1.19 -3.81
CA LEU A 43 6.67 2.55 -3.74
C LEU A 43 6.32 3.28 -5.05
N PRO A 44 6.47 4.62 -5.11
CA PRO A 44 6.14 5.40 -6.31
C PRO A 44 6.77 4.87 -7.60
N SER A 45 8.00 4.35 -7.54
CA SER A 45 8.68 3.69 -8.67
C SER A 45 8.71 2.16 -8.49
N PHE A 46 7.55 1.52 -8.64
CA PHE A 46 7.43 0.06 -8.59
C PHE A 46 7.52 -0.57 -9.98
N GLY A 47 8.28 -1.66 -10.09
CA GLY A 47 8.36 -2.47 -11.30
C GLY A 47 8.57 -3.94 -10.99
N MET A 48 8.16 -4.80 -11.92
CA MET A 48 8.40 -6.23 -11.87
C MET A 48 9.23 -6.70 -13.05
N GLY A 49 9.89 -7.85 -12.89
CA GLY A 49 10.68 -8.50 -13.93
C GLY A 49 9.85 -9.06 -15.08
N GLU A 50 10.50 -9.89 -15.91
CA GLU A 50 9.94 -10.50 -17.12
C GLU A 50 8.54 -11.11 -16.91
N LEU A 51 7.63 -10.83 -17.84
CA LEU A 51 6.29 -11.39 -17.86
C LEU A 51 6.30 -12.79 -18.49
N THR A 52 5.85 -13.78 -17.73
CA THR A 52 5.75 -15.18 -18.15
C THR A 52 4.32 -15.69 -17.94
N PRO A 53 3.90 -16.78 -18.61
CA PRO A 53 2.59 -17.39 -18.37
C PRO A 53 2.36 -17.76 -16.90
N GLU A 54 3.41 -18.15 -16.17
CA GLU A 54 3.35 -18.58 -14.78
C GLU A 54 3.14 -17.41 -13.81
N ASN A 55 3.66 -16.22 -14.12
CA ASN A 55 3.62 -15.06 -13.22
C ASN A 55 2.57 -14.01 -13.59
N VAL A 56 1.84 -14.17 -14.70
CA VAL A 56 0.87 -13.20 -15.20
C VAL A 56 -0.19 -12.81 -14.16
N ALA A 57 -0.68 -13.77 -13.36
CA ALA A 57 -1.69 -13.51 -12.35
C ALA A 57 -1.13 -12.64 -11.21
N ALA A 58 0.07 -12.97 -10.73
CA ALA A 58 0.75 -12.22 -9.68
C ALA A 58 1.09 -10.79 -10.13
N GLN A 59 1.59 -10.62 -11.36
CA GLN A 59 1.89 -9.29 -11.88
C GLN A 59 0.63 -8.44 -12.07
N LYS A 60 -0.46 -9.02 -12.58
CA LYS A 60 -1.75 -8.32 -12.70
C LYS A 60 -2.23 -7.81 -11.34
N GLN A 61 -2.27 -8.71 -10.35
CA GLN A 61 -2.62 -8.33 -8.97
C GLN A 61 -1.71 -7.21 -8.48
N ALA A 62 -0.39 -7.35 -8.66
CA ALA A 62 0.57 -6.41 -8.12
C ALA A 62 0.41 -5.00 -8.71
N TYR A 63 0.24 -4.90 -10.03
CA TYR A 63 0.03 -3.61 -10.71
C TYR A 63 -1.34 -3.01 -10.41
N GLU A 64 -2.40 -3.80 -10.28
CA GLU A 64 -3.73 -3.33 -9.89
C GLU A 64 -3.74 -2.74 -8.48
N GLU A 65 -3.16 -3.47 -7.51
CA GLU A 65 -3.02 -3.01 -6.13
C GLU A 65 -2.14 -1.77 -6.04
N CYS A 66 -0.94 -1.79 -6.66
CA CYS A 66 -0.01 -0.67 -6.65
C CYS A 66 -0.63 0.59 -7.28
N ARG A 67 -1.35 0.45 -8.39
CA ARG A 67 -2.06 1.56 -9.04
C ARG A 67 -3.12 2.17 -8.11
N ARG A 68 -3.79 1.34 -7.31
CA ARG A 68 -4.83 1.79 -6.37
C ARG A 68 -4.27 2.67 -5.25
N ILE A 69 -3.01 2.47 -4.87
CA ILE A 69 -2.37 3.19 -3.77
C ILE A 69 -1.31 4.22 -4.23
N ALA A 70 -0.98 4.25 -5.52
CA ALA A 70 0.09 5.06 -6.09
C ALA A 70 0.05 6.54 -5.67
N ALA A 71 -1.12 7.15 -5.72
CA ALA A 71 -1.26 8.56 -5.35
C ALA A 71 -1.01 8.80 -3.86
N CYS A 72 -1.32 7.83 -3.00
CA CYS A 72 -1.07 7.92 -1.56
C CYS A 72 0.43 7.84 -1.23
N MET A 73 1.23 7.09 -2.00
CA MET A 73 2.66 6.89 -1.73
C MET A 73 3.53 8.16 -1.90
N LEU A 74 2.93 9.26 -2.36
CA LEU A 74 3.54 10.60 -2.42
C LEU A 74 3.05 11.52 -1.29
N GLY A 75 2.22 11.02 -0.37
CA GLY A 75 1.68 11.76 0.77
C GLY A 75 2.61 11.75 1.98
N ASP A 76 2.09 12.24 3.10
CA ASP A 76 2.80 12.30 4.37
C ASP A 76 3.13 10.90 4.87
N TYR A 77 4.42 10.65 5.14
CA TYR A 77 4.90 9.37 5.63
C TYR A 77 4.94 9.34 7.16
N TYR A 78 4.31 8.31 7.75
CA TYR A 78 4.35 8.05 9.19
C TYR A 78 4.79 6.60 9.46
N PRO A 79 5.93 6.38 10.13
CA PRO A 79 6.26 5.06 10.65
C PRO A 79 5.26 4.66 11.75
N LEU A 80 4.74 3.42 11.69
CA LEU A 80 3.78 2.92 12.69
C LEU A 80 4.41 1.94 13.68
N THR A 81 5.63 1.47 13.40
CA THR A 81 6.46 0.64 14.29
C THR A 81 7.79 1.34 14.55
N SER A 82 8.61 0.83 15.47
CA SER A 82 10.02 1.20 15.53
C SER A 82 10.78 0.56 14.36
N TYR A 83 11.89 1.17 13.95
CA TYR A 83 12.77 0.56 12.95
C TYR A 83 13.42 -0.71 13.53
N SER A 84 13.35 -1.81 12.78
CA SER A 84 14.02 -3.06 13.11
C SER A 84 14.24 -3.88 11.84
N LEU A 85 15.37 -4.58 11.78
CA LEU A 85 15.66 -5.61 10.77
C LEU A 85 15.43 -7.04 11.29
N GLN A 86 15.03 -7.18 12.56
CA GLN A 86 14.82 -8.48 13.17
C GLN A 86 13.58 -9.18 12.60
N GLN A 87 13.65 -10.50 12.45
CA GLN A 87 12.59 -11.29 11.79
C GLN A 87 11.38 -11.60 12.70
N ASP A 88 11.52 -11.33 13.99
CA ASP A 88 10.49 -11.49 15.04
C ASP A 88 9.72 -10.18 15.31
N HIS A 89 10.03 -9.11 14.56
CA HIS A 89 9.33 -7.84 14.64
C HIS A 89 8.42 -7.63 13.43
N TRP A 90 7.24 -7.09 13.68
CA TRP A 90 6.42 -6.47 12.63
C TRP A 90 7.09 -5.19 12.13
N ILE A 91 6.78 -4.83 10.89
CA ILE A 91 7.11 -3.51 10.35
C ILE A 91 5.91 -2.95 9.62
N ALA A 92 5.58 -1.68 9.88
CA ALA A 92 4.46 -1.02 9.24
C ALA A 92 4.66 0.49 9.13
N TRP A 93 4.01 1.08 8.14
CA TRP A 93 3.98 2.51 7.91
C TRP A 93 2.66 2.93 7.26
N GLN A 94 2.41 4.22 7.32
CA GLN A 94 1.25 4.89 6.73
C GLN A 94 1.74 5.95 5.76
N PHE A 95 1.10 6.04 4.60
CA PHE A 95 1.10 7.25 3.79
C PHE A 95 -0.28 7.91 3.84
N ASN A 96 -0.34 9.19 4.14
CA ASN A 96 -1.57 9.94 4.36
C ASN A 96 -1.64 11.18 3.48
N ARG A 97 -2.82 11.44 2.90
CA ARG A 97 -3.10 12.68 2.19
C ARG A 97 -4.26 13.38 2.90
N PRO A 98 -3.99 14.37 3.77
CA PRO A 98 -5.02 14.97 4.61
C PRO A 98 -6.08 15.74 3.81
N GLU A 99 -5.72 16.39 2.71
CA GLU A 99 -6.65 17.20 1.90
C GLU A 99 -7.66 16.32 1.14
N PRO A 100 -7.26 15.31 0.36
CA PRO A 100 -8.19 14.32 -0.19
C PRO A 100 -8.87 13.49 0.90
N GLY A 101 -8.24 13.37 2.07
CA GLY A 101 -8.72 12.57 3.20
C GLY A 101 -8.58 11.08 2.97
N ASP A 102 -7.55 10.64 2.25
CA ASP A 102 -7.29 9.24 1.97
C ASP A 102 -5.84 8.85 2.27
N GLY A 103 -5.57 7.55 2.28
CA GLY A 103 -4.23 7.06 2.53
C GLY A 103 -4.16 5.54 2.50
N VAL A 104 -2.97 5.05 2.80
CA VAL A 104 -2.66 3.62 2.80
C VAL A 104 -1.78 3.26 3.99
N VAL A 105 -2.04 2.11 4.58
CA VAL A 105 -1.17 1.44 5.55
C VAL A 105 -0.60 0.21 4.88
N GLN A 106 0.71 0.05 4.92
CA GLN A 106 1.39 -1.18 4.52
C GLN A 106 1.96 -1.82 5.79
N ALA A 107 1.59 -3.07 6.05
CA ALA A 107 1.98 -3.80 7.25
C ALA A 107 2.50 -5.19 6.91
N PHE A 108 3.58 -5.60 7.56
CA PHE A 108 4.28 -6.85 7.27
C PHE A 108 4.52 -7.64 8.55
N ARG A 109 3.98 -8.87 8.56
CA ARG A 109 4.29 -9.89 9.56
C ARG A 109 5.49 -10.70 9.06
N ARG A 110 6.61 -10.63 9.77
CA ARG A 110 7.84 -11.32 9.38
C ARG A 110 7.84 -12.79 9.80
N ALA A 111 8.78 -13.55 9.26
CA ALA A 111 8.80 -15.01 9.34
C ALA A 111 8.89 -15.57 10.78
N LYS A 112 9.36 -14.80 11.76
CA LYS A 112 9.46 -15.22 13.17
C LYS A 112 8.52 -14.45 14.10
N CYS A 113 7.51 -13.75 13.55
CA CYS A 113 6.48 -13.08 14.35
C CYS A 113 5.37 -14.04 14.78
N ASP A 114 5.30 -14.37 16.06
CA ASP A 114 4.30 -15.31 16.60
C ASP A 114 2.87 -14.73 16.60
N GLY A 115 2.72 -13.43 16.85
CA GLY A 115 1.43 -12.76 16.86
C GLY A 115 0.86 -12.53 15.45
N PRO A 116 -0.32 -13.09 15.10
CA PRO A 116 -0.94 -12.90 13.79
C PRO A 116 -1.65 -11.55 13.64
N ALA A 117 -1.69 -10.73 14.69
CA ALA A 117 -2.35 -9.44 14.69
C ALA A 117 -1.48 -8.38 15.36
N MET A 118 -1.58 -7.14 14.86
CA MET A 118 -0.97 -5.97 15.48
C MET A 118 -1.88 -4.75 15.31
N THR A 119 -1.92 -3.91 16.34
CA THR A 119 -2.71 -2.67 16.32
C THR A 119 -1.79 -1.47 16.10
N PHE A 120 -2.09 -0.68 15.06
CA PHE A 120 -1.32 0.49 14.68
C PHE A 120 -2.13 1.78 14.88
N ARG A 121 -1.60 2.73 15.64
CA ARG A 121 -2.22 4.05 15.82
C ARG A 121 -1.89 4.94 14.63
N LEU A 122 -2.89 5.26 13.82
CA LEU A 122 -2.73 6.08 12.63
C LEU A 122 -2.48 7.55 13.01
N ARG A 123 -1.95 8.32 12.06
CA ARG A 123 -1.57 9.72 12.21
C ARG A 123 -2.16 10.57 11.08
N GLY A 124 -2.26 11.87 11.32
CA GLY A 124 -2.67 12.86 10.32
C GLY A 124 -4.13 12.75 9.86
N LEU A 125 -5.00 12.06 10.61
CA LEU A 125 -6.42 11.95 10.29
C LEU A 125 -7.24 13.07 10.94
N ASP A 126 -8.39 13.37 10.34
CA ASP A 126 -9.40 14.24 10.93
C ASP A 126 -10.17 13.47 12.02
N GLN A 127 -10.05 13.89 13.28
CA GLN A 127 -10.71 13.23 14.41
C GLN A 127 -12.24 13.16 14.25
N SER A 128 -12.83 14.16 13.62
CA SER A 128 -14.29 14.24 13.39
C SER A 128 -14.73 13.49 12.14
N GLY A 129 -13.78 13.10 11.28
CA GLY A 129 -14.04 12.38 10.04
C GLY A 129 -14.46 10.94 10.28
N GLN A 130 -15.33 10.43 9.41
CA GLN A 130 -15.59 9.00 9.28
C GLN A 130 -14.83 8.47 8.08
N TYR A 131 -14.17 7.33 8.26
CA TYR A 131 -13.34 6.71 7.24
C TYR A 131 -13.88 5.34 6.88
N GLU A 132 -13.94 5.06 5.59
CA GLU A 132 -14.11 3.71 5.09
C GLU A 132 -12.73 3.08 4.89
N VAL A 133 -12.47 2.00 5.62
CA VAL A 133 -11.21 1.27 5.69
C VAL A 133 -11.38 -0.07 5.00
N THR A 134 -10.54 -0.36 4.01
CA THR A 134 -10.59 -1.59 3.21
C THR A 134 -9.23 -2.28 3.25
N ASP A 135 -9.21 -3.53 3.73
CA ASP A 135 -8.08 -4.43 3.50
C ASP A 135 -8.20 -4.99 2.08
N LEU A 136 -7.13 -4.90 1.28
CA LEU A 136 -7.14 -5.44 -0.08
C LEU A 136 -7.32 -6.97 -0.13
N ASP A 137 -7.07 -7.67 0.98
CA ASP A 137 -7.29 -9.11 1.10
C ASP A 137 -8.65 -9.49 1.73
N ALA A 138 -9.42 -8.53 2.24
CA ALA A 138 -10.71 -8.79 2.90
C ALA A 138 -11.90 -8.39 2.04
N ALA A 139 -13.05 -9.02 2.31
CA ALA A 139 -14.23 -8.90 1.44
C ALA A 139 -15.03 -7.60 1.62
N ALA A 140 -15.05 -7.01 2.82
CA ALA A 140 -15.93 -5.88 3.12
C ALA A 140 -15.18 -4.72 3.79
N PRO A 141 -15.40 -3.48 3.35
CA PRO A 141 -14.90 -2.31 4.04
C PRO A 141 -15.59 -2.13 5.40
N ALA A 142 -14.85 -1.56 6.35
CA ALA A 142 -15.36 -1.16 7.66
C ALA A 142 -15.40 0.37 7.77
N LYS A 143 -16.41 0.91 8.45
CA LYS A 143 -16.47 2.34 8.78
C LYS A 143 -15.94 2.54 10.20
N VAL A 144 -14.96 3.44 10.33
CA VAL A 144 -14.29 3.74 11.59
C VAL A 144 -14.04 5.23 11.66
N SER A 145 -14.19 5.83 12.84
CA SER A 145 -13.89 7.26 12.99
C SER A 145 -12.39 7.53 12.96
N GLY A 146 -11.98 8.72 12.51
CA GLY A 146 -10.59 9.14 12.55
C GLY A 146 -10.05 9.16 13.97
N LYS A 147 -10.87 9.55 14.95
CA LYS A 147 -10.54 9.48 16.38
C LYS A 147 -10.19 8.06 16.82
N GLU A 148 -11.04 7.07 16.53
CA GLU A 148 -10.77 5.67 16.87
C GLU A 148 -9.48 5.16 16.20
N LEU A 149 -9.28 5.46 14.92
CA LEU A 149 -8.07 5.05 14.18
C LEU A 149 -6.77 5.64 14.77
N MET A 150 -6.84 6.82 15.38
CA MET A 150 -5.67 7.47 15.99
C MET A 150 -5.46 7.08 17.46
N GLU A 151 -6.54 6.92 18.24
CA GLU A 151 -6.46 6.63 19.68
C GLU A 151 -6.39 5.13 19.97
N GLN A 152 -7.37 4.37 19.45
CA GLN A 152 -7.47 2.92 19.64
C GLN A 152 -6.57 2.17 18.66
N GLY A 153 -6.49 2.68 17.42
CA GLY A 153 -5.66 2.13 16.36
C GLY A 153 -6.40 1.17 15.44
N LEU A 154 -5.82 0.96 14.27
CA LEU A 154 -6.22 -0.02 13.27
C LEU A 154 -5.62 -1.38 13.62
N THR A 155 -6.46 -2.39 13.91
CA THR A 155 -5.99 -3.76 14.10
C THR A 155 -5.89 -4.46 12.74
N VAL A 156 -4.68 -4.89 12.40
CA VAL A 156 -4.38 -5.63 11.17
C VAL A 156 -4.11 -7.08 11.53
N VAL A 157 -4.74 -8.02 10.80
CA VAL A 157 -4.61 -9.46 11.02
C VAL A 157 -4.02 -10.12 9.78
N ILE A 158 -2.84 -10.73 9.93
CA ILE A 158 -2.13 -11.45 8.87
C ILE A 158 -1.93 -12.90 9.30
N LYS A 159 -2.71 -13.80 8.71
CA LYS A 159 -2.62 -15.25 9.00
C LYS A 159 -1.31 -15.86 8.50
N GLY A 160 -0.84 -15.42 7.33
CA GLY A 160 0.42 -15.88 6.75
C GLY A 160 1.65 -15.46 7.56
N GLN A 161 2.67 -16.30 7.59
CA GLN A 161 3.95 -16.05 8.28
C GLN A 161 5.10 -16.54 7.39
N PRO A 162 5.81 -15.66 6.66
CA PRO A 162 5.57 -14.22 6.57
C PRO A 162 4.27 -13.86 5.81
N GLY A 163 3.78 -12.64 5.98
CA GLY A 163 2.62 -12.13 5.25
C GLY A 163 2.55 -10.60 5.26
N ALA A 164 1.79 -10.03 4.32
CA ALA A 164 1.66 -8.60 4.12
C ALA A 164 0.19 -8.22 3.95
N ALA A 165 -0.20 -7.08 4.52
CA ALA A 165 -1.51 -6.48 4.34
C ALA A 165 -1.35 -5.04 3.83
N VAL A 166 -2.23 -4.65 2.91
CA VAL A 166 -2.32 -3.29 2.39
C VAL A 166 -3.72 -2.79 2.69
N ILE A 167 -3.81 -1.80 3.57
CA ILE A 167 -5.09 -1.25 4.03
C ILE A 167 -5.25 0.14 3.46
N VAL A 168 -6.27 0.35 2.65
CA VAL A 168 -6.62 1.67 2.12
C VAL A 168 -7.73 2.29 2.96
N TYR A 169 -7.67 3.59 3.18
CA TYR A 169 -8.76 4.31 3.84
C TYR A 169 -9.10 5.59 3.08
N HIS A 170 -10.36 6.00 3.16
CA HIS A 170 -10.81 7.29 2.66
C HIS A 170 -11.94 7.87 3.51
N ARG A 171 -11.93 9.19 3.70
CA ARG A 171 -12.96 9.90 4.46
C ARG A 171 -14.27 9.91 3.67
N VAL A 172 -15.34 9.43 4.30
CA VAL A 172 -16.69 9.35 3.72
C VAL A 172 -17.61 10.49 4.18
N ASN A 173 -17.32 11.12 5.33
CA ASN A 173 -18.16 12.17 5.90
C ASN A 173 -17.30 13.39 6.24
N GLY A 174 -17.44 14.45 5.45
CA GLY A 174 -16.71 15.71 5.58
C GLY A 174 -16.88 16.46 4.28
N LYS A 175 -17.02 17.80 4.30
CA LYS A 175 -17.25 18.63 3.11
C LYS A 175 -16.19 18.32 2.06
N SER A 176 -16.54 17.40 1.18
CA SER A 176 -15.86 17.24 -0.07
C SER A 176 -15.99 18.60 -0.74
N GLY A 177 -14.88 19.23 -1.09
CA GLY A 177 -14.85 20.07 -2.29
C GLY A 177 -15.17 19.23 -3.54
N ARG A 178 -16.21 18.38 -3.48
CA ARG A 178 -16.78 17.67 -4.62
C ARG A 178 -17.46 18.78 -5.37
N ARG A 179 -16.86 19.16 -6.50
CA ARG A 179 -17.70 19.40 -7.67
C ARG A 179 -18.64 18.20 -7.75
N GLU A 180 -19.92 18.46 -7.61
CA GLU A 180 -20.96 17.49 -7.94
C GLU A 180 -20.64 16.90 -9.32
N GLY A 181 -20.66 15.57 -9.44
CA GLY A 181 -20.61 14.89 -10.74
C GLY A 181 -19.42 13.97 -11.03
N ALA A 182 -18.69 13.46 -10.04
CA ALA A 182 -17.78 12.33 -10.29
C ALA A 182 -17.97 11.22 -9.26
N THR A 183 -18.65 10.16 -9.69
CA THR A 183 -18.71 8.87 -9.02
C THR A 183 -17.33 8.21 -8.99
N LEU A 184 -17.15 7.17 -8.18
CA LEU A 184 -15.92 6.37 -8.16
C LEU A 184 -15.55 5.84 -9.57
N ALA A 185 -16.55 5.50 -10.38
CA ALA A 185 -16.37 5.13 -11.80
C ALA A 185 -15.76 6.27 -12.63
N ASP A 186 -16.16 7.52 -12.39
CA ASP A 186 -15.68 8.69 -13.15
C ASP A 186 -14.22 9.04 -12.82
N ARG A 187 -13.79 8.78 -11.57
CA ARG A 187 -12.38 8.94 -11.18
C ARG A 187 -11.48 7.87 -11.81
N TRP A 188 -11.98 6.65 -12.00
CA TRP A 188 -11.26 5.60 -12.73
C TRP A 188 -11.25 5.81 -14.24
N ALA A 189 -12.32 6.35 -14.82
CA ALA A 189 -12.39 6.68 -16.24
C ALA A 189 -11.31 7.70 -16.64
N CYS A 190 -11.06 8.71 -15.81
CA CYS A 190 -10.05 9.74 -16.11
C CYS A 190 -8.62 9.17 -16.15
N THR A 191 -8.30 8.23 -15.24
CA THR A 191 -7.00 7.53 -15.26
C THR A 191 -6.90 6.47 -16.36
N ALA A 192 -8.01 5.85 -16.75
CA ALA A 192 -8.05 4.92 -17.88
C ALA A 192 -7.92 5.64 -19.23
N MET A 193 -8.52 6.83 -19.35
CA MET A 193 -8.45 7.67 -20.56
C MET A 193 -7.02 8.16 -20.82
N MET A 194 -6.33 8.65 -19.77
CA MET A 194 -4.91 9.03 -19.86
C MET A 194 -3.99 7.86 -20.25
N ALA A 195 -4.28 6.65 -19.76
CA ALA A 195 -3.51 5.45 -20.12
C ALA A 195 -3.76 5.00 -21.58
N ASN A 196 -5.00 5.19 -22.07
CA ASN A 196 -5.34 4.87 -23.46
C ASN A 196 -4.78 5.90 -24.46
N GLU A 197 -4.72 7.17 -24.08
CA GLU A 197 -4.06 8.22 -24.87
C GLU A 197 -2.54 7.99 -24.96
N ALA A 198 -1.89 7.62 -23.84
CA ALA A 198 -0.47 7.25 -23.84
C ALA A 198 -0.19 6.02 -24.73
N ARG A 199 -1.08 5.02 -24.71
CA ARG A 199 -0.97 3.84 -25.56
C ARG A 199 -1.19 4.14 -27.05
N SER A 200 -2.16 5.01 -27.37
CA SER A 200 -2.42 5.40 -28.77
C SER A 200 -1.34 6.32 -29.36
N ALA A 201 -0.59 7.03 -28.51
CA ALA A 201 0.59 7.78 -28.92
C ALA A 201 1.78 6.87 -29.26
N MET A 202 1.93 5.73 -28.58
CA MET A 202 2.98 4.74 -28.85
C MET A 202 2.70 3.83 -30.05
N GLU A 203 1.45 3.61 -30.42
CA GLU A 203 1.08 2.80 -31.59
C GLU A 203 1.13 3.60 -32.92
N LYS A 204 1.51 4.88 -32.88
CA LYS A 204 1.63 5.78 -34.05
C LYS A 204 3.06 6.10 -34.48
N GLU A 205 4.07 5.52 -33.82
CA GLU A 205 5.45 5.43 -34.30
C GLU A 205 5.74 4.03 -34.87
#